data_AF-A0AA42T7M5-F1
#
_entry.id   AF-A0AA42T7M5-F1
#
_cell.length_a   1.000
_cell.length_b   1.000
_cell.length_c   1.000
_cell.angle_alpha   90.00
_cell.angle_beta   90.00
_cell.angle_gamma   90.00
#
_symmetry.space_group_name_H-M   'P 1'
#
loop_
_entity.id
_entity.type
_entity.pdbx_description
1 polymer ?
#
loop_
_entity_poly.entity_id
_entity_poly.type
_entity_poly.pdbx_seq_one_letter_code
_entity_poly.pdbx_strand_id
1 'polypeptide(L)'
;MAKSTTPTFVYRLSIFYRFVFTFILGYVCMVYLSLCLGTLFTHFMDKAESIYLAAFISILFYLVFIIISFCSHSLLKLTLVSLILAGALFGLSVGLN
;
A
#
# COMPACT_ATOMS: atom_id res chain seq x y z
N MET A 1 -18.80 15.16 31.56
CA MET A 1 -18.24 16.42 31.03
C MET A 1 -17.02 16.05 30.17
N ALA A 2 -17.20 15.85 28.87
CA ALA A 2 -16.08 15.53 27.97
C ALA A 2 -15.31 16.83 27.69
N LYS A 3 -14.13 16.98 28.30
CA LYS A 3 -13.24 18.11 28.05
C LYS A 3 -12.78 18.00 26.60
N SER A 4 -13.36 18.81 25.70
CA SER A 4 -12.96 18.91 24.30
C SER A 4 -11.60 19.59 24.22
N THR A 5 -10.55 18.84 24.54
CA THR A 5 -9.17 19.26 24.31
C THR A 5 -9.02 19.42 22.81
N THR A 6 -8.93 20.67 22.34
CA THR A 6 -8.62 20.96 20.94
C THR A 6 -7.38 20.17 20.54
N PRO A 7 -7.45 19.33 19.49
CA PRO A 7 -6.31 18.53 19.09
C PRO A 7 -5.13 19.45 18.82
N THR A 8 -4.03 19.19 19.52
CA THR A 8 -2.78 19.93 19.37
C THR A 8 -2.38 19.91 17.89
N PHE A 9 -1.74 20.99 17.43
CA PHE A 9 -1.28 21.11 16.04
C PHE A 9 -0.45 19.89 15.60
N VAL A 10 0.34 19.33 16.52
CA VAL A 10 1.14 18.10 16.33
C VAL A 10 0.29 16.88 15.98
N TYR A 11 -0.89 16.71 16.61
CA TYR A 11 -1.80 15.60 16.32
C TYR A 11 -2.46 15.73 14.94
N ARG A 12 -2.81 16.95 14.52
CA ARG A 12 -3.33 17.20 13.17
C ARG A 12 -2.26 16.95 12.11
N LEU A 13 -1.02 17.40 12.35
CA LEU A 13 0.10 17.15 11.45
C LEU A 13 0.41 15.65 11.34
N SER A 14 0.32 14.89 12.43
CA SER A 14 0.58 13.44 12.40
C SER A 14 -0.49 12.67 11.62
N ILE A 15 -1.77 13.06 11.71
CA ILE A 15 -2.83 12.49 10.87
C ILE A 15 -2.59 12.80 9.39
N PHE A 16 -2.22 14.04 9.07
CA PHE A 16 -1.94 14.43 7.68
C PHE A 16 -0.73 13.66 7.12
N TYR A 17 0.34 13.53 7.92
CA TYR A 17 1.50 12.71 7.57
C TYR A 17 1.11 11.25 7.31
N ARG A 18 0.27 10.64 8.16
CA ARG A 18 -0.25 9.28 7.93
C ARG A 18 -0.98 9.14 6.63
N PHE A 19 -1.86 10.09 6.35
CA PHE A 19 -2.66 10.09 5.13
C PHE A 19 -1.73 10.11 3.91
N VAL A 20 -0.86 11.12 3.82
CA VAL A 20 0.06 11.30 2.69
C VAL A 20 1.00 10.11 2.55
N PHE A 21 1.64 9.68 3.64
CA PHE A 21 2.59 8.57 3.62
C PHE A 21 1.93 7.26 3.18
N THR A 22 0.74 6.95 3.70
CA THR A 22 0.04 5.71 3.35
C THR A 22 -0.40 5.71 1.89
N PHE A 23 -0.91 6.83 1.39
CA PHE A 23 -1.31 6.94 -0.02
C PHE A 23 -0.12 6.77 -0.96
N ILE A 24 0.99 7.48 -0.70
CA ILE A 24 2.20 7.39 -1.53
C ILE A 24 2.77 5.98 -1.48
N LEU A 25 3.01 5.44 -0.27
CA LEU A 25 3.63 4.13 -0.14
C LEU A 25 2.72 3.01 -0.64
N GLY A 26 1.41 3.11 -0.38
CA GLY A 26 0.41 2.19 -0.90
C GLY A 26 0.37 2.19 -2.43
N TYR A 27 0.44 3.37 -3.05
CA TYR A 27 0.49 3.50 -4.52
C TYR A 27 1.76 2.85 -5.10
N VAL A 28 2.91 3.09 -4.47
CA VAL A 28 4.18 2.46 -4.89
C VAL A 28 4.08 0.93 -4.78
N CYS A 29 3.58 0.40 -3.66
CA CYS A 29 3.35 -1.04 -3.50
C CYS A 29 2.36 -1.59 -4.54
N MET A 30 1.28 -0.86 -4.82
CA MET A 30 0.28 -1.23 -5.83
C MET A 30 0.92 -1.40 -7.22
N VAL A 31 1.75 -0.44 -7.63
CA VAL A 31 2.43 -0.49 -8.93
C VAL A 31 3.35 -1.69 -9.02
N TYR A 32 4.23 -1.90 -8.03
CA TYR A 32 5.13 -3.07 -8.04
C TYR A 32 4.38 -4.40 -7.99
N LEU A 33 3.33 -4.49 -7.17
CA LEU A 33 2.47 -5.67 -7.13
C LEU A 33 1.82 -5.94 -8.49
N SER A 34 1.34 -4.90 -9.19
CA SER A 34 0.70 -5.04 -10.50
C SER A 34 1.67 -5.52 -11.58
N LEU A 35 2.93 -5.08 -11.52
CA LEU A 35 3.98 -5.53 -12.41
C LEU A 35 4.31 -7.01 -12.17
N CYS A 36 4.55 -7.39 -10.91
CA CYS A 36 4.86 -8.78 -10.54
C CYS A 36 3.70 -9.74 -10.87
N LEU A 37 2.46 -9.34 -10.60
CA LEU A 37 1.28 -10.15 -10.94
C LEU A 37 1.09 -10.22 -12.46
N GLY A 38 1.31 -9.12 -13.18
CA GLY A 38 1.20 -9.10 -14.64
C GLY A 38 2.16 -10.07 -15.30
N THR A 39 3.44 -10.06 -14.91
CA THR A 39 4.43 -11.02 -15.41
C THR A 39 4.08 -12.45 -15.04
N LEU A 40 3.62 -12.70 -13.81
CA LEU A 40 3.24 -14.03 -13.36
C LEU A 40 2.02 -14.56 -14.11
N PHE A 41 0.99 -13.73 -14.30
CA PHE A 41 -0.24 -14.12 -15.01
C PHE A 41 -0.04 -14.24 -16.52
N THR A 42 0.92 -13.53 -17.13
CA THR A 42 1.24 -13.75 -18.56
C THR A 42 1.79 -15.15 -18.85
N HIS A 43 2.28 -15.88 -17.83
CA HIS A 43 2.66 -17.29 -18.00
C HIS A 43 1.45 -18.24 -18.06
N PHE A 44 0.28 -17.83 -17.57
CA PHE A 44 -0.89 -18.69 -17.45
C PHE A 44 -2.06 -18.26 -18.36
N MET A 45 -2.14 -16.99 -18.73
CA MET A 45 -3.25 -16.40 -19.48
C MET A 45 -2.75 -15.50 -20.62
N ASP A 46 -3.67 -15.16 -21.52
CA ASP A 46 -3.43 -14.18 -22.57
C ASP A 46 -3.09 -12.79 -22.01
N LYS A 47 -2.29 -12.04 -22.77
CA LYS A 47 -1.66 -10.80 -22.29
C LYS A 47 -2.67 -9.76 -21.81
N ALA A 48 -3.82 -9.65 -22.45
CA ALA A 48 -4.86 -8.69 -22.08
C ALA A 48 -5.56 -9.06 -20.76
N GLU A 49 -5.89 -10.34 -20.57
CA GLU A 49 -6.59 -10.83 -19.37
C GLU A 49 -5.68 -10.80 -18.14
N SER A 50 -4.41 -11.16 -18.32
CA SER A 50 -3.37 -11.08 -17.30
C SER A 50 -3.21 -9.67 -16.74
N ILE A 51 -3.09 -8.66 -17.60
CA ILE A 51 -2.91 -7.26 -17.18
C ILE A 51 -4.15 -6.75 -16.45
N TYR A 52 -5.35 -7.09 -16.93
CA TYR A 52 -6.60 -6.70 -16.28
C TYR A 52 -6.74 -7.30 -14.87
N LEU A 53 -6.49 -8.61 -14.73
CA LEU A 53 -6.58 -9.31 -13.46
C LEU A 53 -5.52 -8.81 -12.46
N ALA A 54 -4.28 -8.58 -12.93
CA ALA A 54 -3.22 -8.01 -12.12
C ALA A 54 -3.60 -6.63 -11.58
N ALA A 55 -4.06 -5.73 -12.45
CA ALA A 55 -4.51 -4.40 -12.04
C ALA A 55 -5.67 -4.46 -11.03
N PHE A 56 -6.64 -5.35 -11.25
CA PHE A 56 -7.79 -5.53 -10.36
C PHE A 56 -7.36 -5.96 -8.95
N ILE A 57 -6.50 -6.98 -8.85
CA ILE A 57 -5.98 -7.47 -7.57
C ILE A 57 -5.15 -6.39 -6.88
N SER A 58 -4.33 -5.65 -7.62
CA SER A 58 -3.51 -4.58 -7.06
C SER A 58 -4.34 -3.42 -6.49
N ILE A 59 -5.44 -3.05 -7.14
CA ILE A 59 -6.38 -2.04 -6.61
C ILE A 59 -7.02 -2.52 -5.30
N LEU A 60 -7.45 -3.78 -5.24
CA LEU A 60 -8.02 -4.35 -4.01
C LEU A 60 -7.01 -4.36 -2.87
N PHE A 61 -5.77 -4.77 -3.16
CA PHE A 61 -4.68 -4.74 -2.20
C PHE A 61 -4.41 -3.30 -1.70
N TYR A 62 -4.37 -2.32 -2.60
CA TYR A 62 -4.20 -0.91 -2.23
C TYR A 62 -5.30 -0.43 -1.27
N LEU A 63 -6.55 -0.76 -1.57
CA LEU A 63 -7.69 -0.37 -0.75
C LEU A 63 -7.60 -0.99 0.66
N VAL A 64 -7.30 -2.29 0.75
CA VAL A 64 -7.09 -2.99 2.03
C VAL A 64 -5.92 -2.38 2.81
N PHE A 65 -4.81 -2.09 2.14
CA PHE A 65 -3.63 -1.47 2.74
C PHE A 65 -3.94 -0.11 3.36
N ILE A 66 -4.73 0.70 2.66
CA ILE A 66 -5.19 2.02 3.13
C ILE A 66 -6.08 1.86 4.37
N ILE A 67 -7.05 0.94 4.35
CA ILE A 67 -7.94 0.69 5.52
C ILE A 67 -7.14 0.25 6.74
N ILE A 68 -6.25 -0.74 6.59
CA ILE A 68 -5.42 -1.26 7.69
C ILE A 68 -4.54 -0.16 8.27
N SER A 69 -4.05 0.74 7.42
CA SER A 69 -3.23 1.87 7.84
C SER A 69 -3.95 2.89 8.70
N PHE A 70 -5.23 3.16 8.40
CA PHE A 70 -6.07 4.02 9.22
C PHE A 70 -6.53 3.32 10.51
N CYS A 71 -6.79 2.02 10.47
CA CYS A 71 -7.18 1.24 11.65
C CYS A 71 -6.03 0.99 12.64
N SER A 72 -4.77 1.07 12.19
CA SER A 72 -3.62 0.75 13.05
C SER A 72 -3.38 1.81 14.11
N HIS A 73 -3.30 1.41 15.39
CA HIS A 73 -3.05 2.34 16.50
C HIS A 73 -1.58 2.81 16.57
N SER A 74 -0.63 2.02 16.04
CA SER A 74 0.80 2.33 16.06
C SER A 74 1.34 2.69 14.68
N LEU A 75 1.86 3.91 14.57
CA LEU A 75 2.51 4.46 13.38
C LEU A 75 3.73 3.64 12.94
N LEU A 76 4.63 3.31 13.87
CA LEU A 76 5.90 2.68 13.56
C LEU A 76 5.76 1.24 13.07
N LYS A 77 4.84 0.46 13.66
CA LYS A 77 4.62 -0.93 13.21
C LYS A 77 4.10 -0.96 11.78
N LEU A 78 3.21 -0.05 11.45
CA LEU A 78 2.63 0.06 10.12
C LEU A 78 3.67 0.51 9.08
N THR A 79 4.50 1.51 9.39
CA THR A 79 5.59 1.95 8.49
C THR A 79 6.60 0.83 8.25
N LEU A 80 6.91 0.04 9.28
CA LEU A 80 7.90 -1.05 9.17
C LEU A 80 7.34 -2.21 8.33
N VAL A 81 6.09 -2.62 8.55
CA VAL A 81 5.43 -3.65 7.74
C VAL A 81 5.30 -3.22 6.28
N SER A 82 4.88 -1.98 6.04
CA SER A 82 4.74 -1.44 4.69
C SER A 82 6.07 -1.27 3.97
N LEU A 83 7.13 -0.89 4.68
CA LEU A 83 8.49 -0.82 4.12
C LEU A 83 9.03 -2.22 3.77
N ILE A 84 8.84 -3.22 4.63
CA ILE A 84 9.21 -4.62 4.33
C ILE A 84 8.45 -5.10 3.10
N LEU A 85 7.15 -4.81 3.03
CA LEU A 85 6.29 -5.22 1.92
C LEU A 85 6.70 -4.55 0.61
N ALA A 86 6.98 -3.23 0.64
CA ALA A 86 7.52 -2.49 -0.51
C ALA A 86 8.88 -3.05 -0.95
N GLY A 87 9.79 -3.31 0.00
CA GLY A 87 11.11 -3.86 -0.28
C GLY A 87 11.05 -5.28 -0.86
N ALA A 88 10.16 -6.13 -0.35
CA ALA A 88 9.94 -7.47 -0.88
C ALA A 88 9.37 -7.43 -2.30
N LEU A 89 8.37 -6.58 -2.55
CA LEU A 89 7.79 -6.41 -3.89
C LEU A 89 8.79 -5.81 -4.88
N PHE A 90 9.62 -4.87 -4.44
CA PHE A 90 10.70 -4.31 -5.24
C PHE A 90 11.75 -5.36 -5.59
N GLY A 91 12.23 -6.12 -4.60
CA GLY A 91 13.20 -7.19 -4.82
C GLY A 91 12.64 -8.28 -5.75
N LEU A 92 11.37 -8.63 -5.59
CA LEU A 92 10.69 -9.58 -6.47
C LEU A 92 10.56 -9.03 -7.90
N SER A 93 10.21 -7.75 -8.06
CA SER A 93 10.10 -7.09 -9.36
C SER A 93 11.44 -7.02 -10.10
N VAL A 94 12.55 -6.80 -9.38
CA VAL A 94 13.90 -6.81 -9.95
C VAL A 94 14.34 -8.23 -10.31
N GLY A 95 13.92 -9.24 -9.55
CA GLY A 95 14.26 -10.65 -9.83
C GLY A 95 13.46 -11.27 -10.97
N LEU A 96 12.26 -10.74 -11.28
CA LEU A 96 11.42 -11.23 -12.37
C LEU A 96 11.68 -10.58 -13.74
N ASN A 97 12.42 -9.45 -13.77
CA ASN A 97 12.68 -8.67 -14.99
C ASN A 97 14.13 -8.82 -15.45
#